data_AF-A0A9P5PJX0-F1
#
_entry.id   AF-A0A9P5PJX0-F1
#
_cell.length_a   1.000
_cell.length_b   1.000
_cell.length_c   1.000
_cell.angle_alpha   90.00
_cell.angle_beta   90.00
_cell.angle_gamma   90.00
#
_symmetry.space_group_name_H-M   'P 1'
#
loop_
_entity.id
_entity.type
_entity.pdbx_description
1 polymer ?
#
loop_
_entity_poly.entity_id
_entity_poly.type
_entity_poly.pdbx_seq_one_letter_code
_entity_poly.pdbx_strand_id
1 'polypeptide(L)'
;MLEQYREKVLTNVDRSAIRVLICSTNAHIGECKSERDQLKTLILGIQNDLRLLNKFVGGYEALLVPIRRLPPEMLGIILGLACLDEGDGGNSLVQVMKLSTVCKSWRKLILTTPMFWSTIRM
;
A
#
# COMPACT_ATOMS: atom_id res chain seq x y z
N MET A 1 -8.33 -61.21 -44.44
CA MET A 1 -7.16 -61.01 -43.55
C MET A 1 -6.38 -59.72 -43.86
N LEU A 2 -6.10 -59.40 -45.14
CA LEU A 2 -5.32 -58.21 -45.51
C LEU A 2 -6.07 -56.87 -45.36
N GLU A 3 -7.39 -56.83 -45.59
CA GLU A 3 -8.18 -55.60 -45.41
C GLU A 3 -8.29 -55.18 -43.95
N GLN A 4 -8.47 -56.15 -43.06
CA GLN A 4 -8.51 -55.94 -41.61
C GLN A 4 -7.17 -55.46 -41.03
N TYR A 5 -6.05 -55.76 -41.70
CA TYR A 5 -4.73 -55.27 -41.36
C TYR A 5 -4.51 -53.84 -41.87
N ARG A 6 -4.95 -53.54 -43.11
CA ARG A 6 -4.85 -52.21 -43.73
C ARG A 6 -5.66 -51.15 -42.97
N GLU A 7 -6.86 -51.50 -42.52
CA GLU A 7 -7.73 -50.61 -41.76
C GLU A 7 -7.22 -50.33 -40.34
N LYS A 8 -6.61 -51.34 -39.69
CA LYS A 8 -5.93 -51.22 -38.39
C LYS A 8 -4.65 -50.41 -38.45
N VAL A 9 -3.92 -50.49 -39.57
CA VAL A 9 -2.68 -49.73 -39.79
C VAL A 9 -3.00 -48.27 -40.07
N LEU A 10 -4.00 -47.95 -40.91
CA LEU A 10 -4.44 -46.56 -41.11
C LEU A 10 -4.96 -45.91 -39.82
N THR A 11 -5.79 -46.61 -39.04
CA THR A 11 -6.29 -46.10 -37.75
C THR A 11 -5.20 -45.98 -36.67
N ASN A 12 -4.14 -46.78 -36.71
CA ASN A 12 -2.99 -46.62 -35.80
C ASN A 12 -2.08 -45.46 -36.22
N VAL A 13 -1.86 -45.29 -37.53
CA VAL A 13 -1.03 -44.20 -38.06
C VAL A 13 -1.67 -42.85 -37.72
N ASP A 14 -2.98 -42.69 -37.90
CA ASP A 14 -3.70 -41.47 -37.50
C ASP A 14 -3.67 -41.24 -35.97
N ARG A 15 -3.86 -42.29 -35.17
CA ARG A 15 -3.75 -42.19 -33.70
C ARG A 15 -2.33 -41.82 -33.25
N SER A 16 -1.31 -42.33 -33.91
CA SER A 16 0.09 -42.02 -33.59
C SER A 16 0.42 -40.56 -33.93
N ALA A 17 -0.04 -40.06 -35.08
CA ALA A 17 0.11 -38.67 -35.49
C ALA A 17 -0.61 -37.71 -34.52
N ILE A 18 -1.84 -38.04 -34.12
CA ILE A 18 -2.61 -37.28 -33.13
C ILE A 18 -1.88 -37.26 -31.77
N ARG A 19 -1.33 -38.40 -31.32
CA ARG A 19 -0.55 -38.46 -30.07
C ARG A 19 0.69 -37.57 -30.12
N VAL A 20 1.42 -37.58 -31.23
CA VAL A 20 2.58 -36.72 -31.42
C VAL A 20 2.18 -35.25 -31.36
N LEU A 21 1.09 -34.86 -32.03
CA LEU A 21 0.57 -33.50 -32.00
C LEU A 21 0.12 -33.08 -30.59
N ILE A 22 -0.53 -33.96 -29.83
CA ILE A 22 -0.91 -33.71 -28.44
C ILE A 22 0.35 -33.54 -27.58
N CYS A 23 1.37 -34.38 -27.76
CA CYS A 23 2.63 -34.28 -27.05
C CYS A 23 3.35 -32.96 -27.33
N SER A 24 3.49 -32.55 -28.59
CA SER A 24 4.14 -31.28 -28.96
C SER A 24 3.33 -30.07 -28.46
N THR A 25 2.01 -30.11 -28.58
CA THR A 25 1.14 -29.04 -28.08
C THR A 25 1.26 -28.91 -26.56
N ASN A 26 1.28 -30.02 -25.82
CA ASN A 26 1.46 -30.00 -24.37
C ASN A 26 2.85 -29.48 -23.97
N ALA A 27 3.89 -29.78 -24.75
CA ALA A 27 5.23 -29.23 -24.52
C ALA A 27 5.22 -27.70 -24.65
N HIS A 28 4.64 -27.15 -25.73
CA HIS A 28 4.50 -25.71 -25.91
C HIS A 28 3.62 -25.04 -24.84
N ILE A 29 2.54 -25.69 -24.41
CA ILE A 29 1.74 -25.20 -23.28
C ILE A 29 2.59 -25.13 -22.00
N GLY A 30 3.47 -26.10 -21.77
CA GLY A 30 4.41 -26.10 -20.65
C GLY A 30 5.39 -24.93 -20.69
N GLU A 31 5.99 -24.68 -21.85
CA GLU A 31 6.90 -23.55 -22.09
C GLU A 31 6.21 -22.21 -21.84
N CYS A 32 5.04 -21.98 -22.46
CA CYS A 32 4.25 -20.76 -22.25
C CYS A 32 3.85 -20.55 -20.78
N LYS A 33 3.55 -21.63 -20.05
CA LYS A 33 3.26 -21.55 -18.61
C LYS A 33 4.50 -21.14 -17.81
N SER A 34 5.67 -21.71 -18.14
CA SER A 34 6.92 -21.36 -17.47
C SER A 34 7.28 -19.90 -17.69
N GLU A 35 7.20 -19.41 -18.94
CA GLU A 35 7.47 -18.01 -19.27
C GLU A 35 6.50 -17.06 -18.54
N ARG A 36 5.20 -17.39 -18.52
CA ARG A 36 4.21 -16.64 -17.76
C ARG A 36 4.57 -16.57 -16.27
N ASP A 37 5.02 -17.67 -15.69
CA ASP A 37 5.34 -17.73 -14.27
C ASP A 37 6.61 -16.93 -13.97
N GLN A 38 7.61 -16.94 -14.86
CA GLN A 38 8.79 -16.08 -14.77
C GLN A 38 8.43 -14.58 -14.84
N LEU A 39 7.60 -14.19 -15.81
CA LEU A 39 7.14 -12.81 -15.96
C LEU A 39 6.35 -12.34 -14.73
N LYS A 40 5.52 -13.21 -14.14
CA LYS A 40 4.82 -12.90 -12.89
C LYS A 40 5.78 -12.64 -11.75
N THR A 41 6.84 -13.45 -11.60
CA THR A 41 7.87 -13.22 -10.58
C THR A 41 8.55 -11.87 -10.79
N LEU A 42 8.87 -11.50 -12.02
CA LEU A 42 9.46 -10.20 -12.33
C LEU A 42 8.52 -9.04 -11.99
N ILE A 43 7.24 -9.14 -12.35
CA ILE A 43 6.21 -8.15 -12.01
C ILE A 43 6.12 -7.95 -10.49
N LEU A 44 6.12 -9.04 -9.72
CA LEU A 44 6.09 -8.97 -8.26
C LEU A 44 7.33 -8.25 -7.70
N GLY A 45 8.50 -8.49 -8.28
CA GLY A 45 9.74 -7.77 -7.92
C GLY A 45 9.60 -6.26 -8.15
N ILE A 46 9.20 -5.86 -9.36
CA ILE A 46 9.02 -4.44 -9.71
C ILE A 46 7.97 -3.76 -8.82
N GLN A 47 6.86 -4.45 -8.52
CA GLN A 47 5.83 -3.92 -7.62
C GLN A 47 6.35 -3.70 -6.20
N ASN A 48 7.20 -4.61 -5.71
CA ASN A 48 7.83 -4.45 -4.40
C ASN A 48 8.76 -3.23 -4.37
N ASP A 49 9.56 -3.05 -5.42
CA ASP A 49 10.50 -1.92 -5.52
C ASP A 49 9.75 -0.59 -5.61
N LEU A 50 8.69 -0.51 -6.42
CA LEU A 50 7.81 0.66 -6.49
C LEU A 50 7.19 0.99 -5.13
N ARG A 51 6.74 -0.03 -4.39
CA ARG A 51 6.20 0.15 -3.05
C ARG A 51 7.24 0.72 -2.08
N LEU A 52 8.48 0.23 -2.12
CA LEU A 52 9.56 0.73 -1.29
C LEU A 52 9.92 2.18 -1.63
N LEU A 53 10.07 2.48 -2.92
CA LEU A 53 10.38 3.83 -3.39
C LEU A 53 9.29 4.84 -3.01
N ASN A 54 8.01 4.49 -3.20
CA ASN A 54 6.89 5.34 -2.78
C ASN A 54 6.91 5.61 -1.27
N LYS A 55 7.29 4.62 -0.45
CA LYS A 55 7.43 4.82 0.99
C LYS A 55 8.53 5.82 1.32
N PHE A 56 9.66 5.80 0.60
CA PHE A 56 10.73 6.78 0.78
C PHE A 56 10.27 8.19 0.39
N VAL A 57 9.66 8.33 -0.79
CA VAL A 57 9.10 9.61 -1.26
C VAL A 57 8.14 10.20 -0.23
N GLY A 58 7.15 9.42 0.22
CA GLY A 58 6.21 9.89 1.24
C GLY A 58 6.88 10.25 2.57
N GLY A 59 7.99 9.58 2.92
CA GLY A 59 8.82 9.96 4.07
C GLY A 59 9.47 11.33 3.91
N TYR A 60 10.07 11.61 2.76
CA TYR A 60 10.67 12.92 2.46
C TYR A 60 9.63 14.02 2.35
N GLU A 61 8.51 13.78 1.67
CA GLU A 61 7.39 14.71 1.60
C GLU A 61 6.89 15.07 2.99
N ALA A 62 6.74 14.07 3.88
CA ALA A 62 6.33 14.30 5.25
C ALA A 62 7.32 15.18 6.03
N LEU A 63 8.62 15.19 5.70
CA LEU A 63 9.60 16.10 6.28
C LEU A 63 9.50 17.53 5.71
N LEU A 64 9.07 17.66 4.46
CA LEU A 64 8.87 18.94 3.81
C LEU A 64 7.57 19.64 4.25
N VAL A 65 6.61 18.90 4.82
CA VAL A 65 5.34 19.48 5.30
C VAL A 65 5.64 20.62 6.29
N PRO A 66 5.09 21.83 6.05
CA PRO A 66 5.39 23.03 6.85
C PRO A 66 5.21 22.84 8.36
N ILE A 67 4.22 22.03 8.76
CA ILE A 67 3.88 21.79 10.16
C ILE A 67 4.98 21.10 10.97
N ARG A 68 5.87 20.33 10.32
CA ARG A 68 7.02 19.71 11.00
C ARG A 68 8.22 20.63 11.12
N ARG A 69 8.24 21.71 10.33
CA ARG A 69 9.27 22.75 10.34
C ARG A 69 8.89 23.92 11.24
N LEU A 70 7.66 23.92 11.75
CA LEU A 70 7.15 24.96 12.64
C LEU A 70 7.82 24.80 14.02
N PRO A 71 8.46 25.87 14.54
CA PRO A 71 8.95 25.86 15.92
C PRO A 71 7.81 25.56 16.89
N PRO A 72 8.07 24.86 18.01
CA PRO A 72 7.04 24.54 18.99
C PRO A 72 6.33 25.80 19.51
N GLU A 73 7.03 26.93 19.63
CA GLU A 73 6.47 28.21 20.07
C GLU A 73 5.36 28.68 19.13
N MET A 74 5.62 28.62 17.82
CA MET A 74 4.64 29.02 16.79
C MET A 74 3.46 28.05 16.75
N LEU A 75 3.72 26.75 16.93
CA LEU A 75 2.64 25.76 17.03
C LEU A 75 1.76 26.02 18.27
N GLY A 76 2.36 26.38 19.41
CA GLY A 76 1.64 26.76 20.62
C GLY A 76 0.74 27.97 20.42
N ILE A 77 1.21 28.99 19.69
CA ILE A 77 0.40 30.17 19.33
C ILE A 77 -0.80 29.75 18.48
N ILE A 78 -0.60 28.95 17.43
CA ILE A 78 -1.69 28.47 16.57
C ILE A 78 -2.72 27.67 17.37
N LEU A 79 -2.27 26.75 18.21
CA LEU A 79 -3.17 25.96 19.07
C LEU A 79 -3.90 26.84 20.10
N GLY A 80 -3.22 27.86 20.64
CA GLY A 80 -3.82 28.85 21.53
C GLY A 80 -4.96 29.60 20.85
N LEU A 81 -4.72 30.13 19.65
CA LEU A 81 -5.76 30.79 18.84
C LEU A 81 -6.89 29.83 18.47
N ALA A 82 -6.58 28.57 18.18
CA ALA A 82 -7.58 27.59 17.79
C ALA A 82 -8.44 27.07 18.96
N CYS A 83 -7.96 27.12 20.21
CA CYS A 83 -8.63 26.54 21.38
C CYS A 83 -9.13 27.53 22.42
N LEU A 84 -8.52 28.72 22.48
CA LEU A 84 -8.75 29.71 23.54
C LEU A 84 -9.42 30.97 23.01
N ASP A 85 -9.66 31.09 21.70
CA ASP A 85 -10.37 32.23 21.13
C ASP A 85 -11.86 32.14 21.49
N GLU A 86 -12.37 33.16 22.18
CA GLU A 86 -13.68 33.17 22.84
C GLU A 86 -14.86 33.40 21.87
N GLY A 87 -14.58 33.53 20.56
CA GLY A 87 -15.59 33.84 19.55
C GLY A 87 -16.63 32.74 19.30
N ASP A 88 -16.33 31.50 19.67
CA ASP A 88 -17.21 30.34 19.47
C ASP A 88 -17.40 29.69 20.84
N GLY A 89 -18.58 29.84 21.46
CA GLY A 89 -18.91 29.49 22.86
C GLY A 89 -18.81 27.98 23.23
N GLY A 90 -17.91 27.24 22.61
CA GLY A 90 -17.56 25.87 22.92
C GLY A 90 -16.58 25.76 24.09
N ASN A 91 -16.67 24.63 24.80
CA ASN A 91 -15.79 24.32 25.91
C ASN A 91 -14.33 24.16 25.43
N SER A 92 -13.50 25.16 25.71
CA SER A 92 -12.07 25.22 25.35
C SER A 92 -11.30 23.93 25.67
N LEU A 93 -11.60 23.29 26.81
CA LEU A 93 -10.96 22.03 27.20
C LEU A 93 -11.26 20.88 26.23
N VAL A 94 -12.47 20.82 25.67
CA VAL A 94 -12.84 19.79 24.68
C VAL A 94 -12.04 19.98 23.39
N GLN A 95 -11.79 21.23 23.00
CA GLN A 95 -10.99 21.54 21.80
C GLN A 95 -9.51 21.18 22.03
N VAL A 96 -8.96 21.54 23.18
CA VAL A 96 -7.58 21.17 23.58
C VAL A 96 -7.41 19.65 23.56
N MET A 97 -8.37 18.91 24.13
CA MET A 97 -8.33 17.45 24.14
C MET A 97 -8.44 16.85 22.74
N LYS A 98 -9.30 17.40 21.86
CA LYS A 98 -9.37 16.98 20.44
C LYS A 98 -8.04 17.19 19.72
N LEU A 99 -7.41 18.36 19.84
CA LEU A 99 -6.12 18.62 19.17
C LEU A 99 -4.98 17.75 19.73
N SER A 100 -5.04 17.36 21.00
CA SER A 100 -4.09 16.39 21.58
C SER A 100 -4.14 15.00 20.93
N THR A 101 -5.20 14.68 20.16
CA THR A 101 -5.31 13.39 19.46
C THR A 101 -4.59 13.36 18.11
N VAL A 102 -4.26 14.53 17.53
CA VAL A 102 -3.72 14.64 16.16
C VAL A 102 -2.38 13.93 16.01
N CYS A 103 -1.41 14.24 16.87
CA CYS A 103 -0.13 13.54 16.88
C CYS A 103 0.60 13.65 18.22
N LYS A 104 1.67 12.87 18.40
CA LYS A 104 2.50 12.87 19.62
C LYS A 104 3.11 14.24 19.92
N SER A 105 3.52 14.98 18.90
CA SER A 105 4.14 16.31 19.07
C SER A 105 3.14 17.34 19.61
N TRP A 106 1.93 17.35 19.05
CA TRP A 106 0.85 18.23 19.49
C TRP A 106 0.43 17.92 20.92
N ARG A 107 0.24 16.64 21.22
CA ARG A 107 -0.04 16.18 22.58
C ARG A 107 1.02 16.61 23.58
N LYS A 108 2.30 16.39 23.25
CA LYS A 108 3.42 16.78 24.11
C LYS A 108 3.37 18.28 24.37
N LEU A 109 3.21 19.09 23.32
CA LEU A 109 3.19 20.53 23.43
C LEU A 109 2.02 21.03 24.29
N ILE A 110 0.82 20.51 24.07
CA ILE A 110 -0.36 20.84 24.87
C ILE A 110 -0.15 20.49 26.34
N LEU A 111 0.36 19.30 26.64
CA LEU A 111 0.59 18.85 28.03
C LEU A 111 1.69 19.64 28.74
N THR A 112 2.72 20.10 28.02
CA THR A 112 3.84 20.86 28.62
C THR A 112 3.59 22.35 28.70
N THR A 113 2.50 22.86 28.11
CA THR A 113 2.23 24.31 28.06
C THR A 113 1.10 24.66 29.03
N PRO A 114 1.38 25.35 30.16
CA PRO A 114 0.39 25.62 31.21
C PRO A 114 -0.84 26.40 30.75
N MET A 115 -0.72 27.22 29.69
CA MET A 115 -1.81 28.06 29.20
C MET A 115 -3.06 27.27 28.77
N PHE A 116 -2.91 26.00 28.38
CA PHE A 116 -4.04 25.15 27.96
C PHE A 116 -4.81 24.52 29.12
N TRP A 117 -4.29 24.66 30.35
CA TRP A 117 -4.84 24.03 31.56
C TRP A 117 -5.25 25.05 32.62
N SER A 118 -5.07 26.35 32.36
CA SER A 118 -5.36 27.44 33.29
C SER A 118 -6.86 27.58 33.63
N THR A 119 -7.73 27.01 32.81
CA THR A 119 -9.19 27.00 33.01
C THR A 119 -9.70 25.78 33.78
N ILE A 120 -8.84 24.81 34.10
CA ILE A 120 -9.20 23.72 35.01
C ILE A 120 -9.23 24.29 36.43
N ARG A 121 -10.44 24.58 36.93
CA ARG A 121 -10.68 24.85 38.35
C ARG A 121 -10.84 23.50 39.07
N MET A 122 -10.05 23.27 40.13
CA MET A 122 -10.31 22.20 41.10
C MET A 122 -11.50 22.55 41.98
#